data_AF-A0A9D2C7V3-F1
#
_entry.id   AF-A0A9D2C7V3-F1
#
_cell.length_a   1.000
_cell.length_b   1.000
_cell.length_c   1.000
_cell.angle_alpha   90.00
_cell.angle_beta   90.00
_cell.angle_gamma   90.00
#
_symmetry.space_group_name_H-M   'P 1'
#
loop_
_entity.id
_entity.type
_entity.pdbx_description
1 polymer ?
#
loop_
_entity_poly.entity_id
_entity_poly.type
_entity_poly.pdbx_seq_one_letter_code
_entity_poly.pdbx_strand_id
1 'polypeptide(L)'
;MGALLWRVVELYAGEPFFTSKQLPFTYTVKGRELFCDRKEKSITEATVTRAYEKILAAQAAGDPIRGPKRLCMFGAPYIWGILKGTGLAG
;
A
#
# COMPACT_ATOMS: atom_id res chain seq x y z
N MET A 1 0.52 -9.06 12.81
CA MET A 1 0.71 -7.71 12.24
C MET A 1 -0.30 -7.36 11.15
N GLY A 2 -0.72 -8.29 10.27
CA GLY A 2 -1.68 -7.99 9.18
C GLY A 2 -2.98 -7.27 9.62
N ALA A 3 -3.60 -7.69 10.72
CA ALA A 3 -4.86 -7.08 11.18
C ALA A 3 -4.73 -5.59 11.59
N LEU A 4 -3.58 -5.17 12.13
CA LEU A 4 -3.35 -3.76 12.48
C LEU A 4 -3.08 -2.92 11.22
N LEU A 5 -2.32 -3.48 10.27
CA LEU A 5 -2.08 -2.85 8.98
C LEU A 5 -3.39 -2.63 8.22
N TRP A 6 -4.26 -3.64 8.17
CA TRP A 6 -5.55 -3.51 7.49
C TRP A 6 -6.45 -2.46 8.13
N ARG A 7 -6.48 -2.38 9.48
CA ARG A 7 -7.22 -1.30 10.17
C ARG A 7 -6.74 0.09 9.79
N VAL A 8 -5.44 0.27 9.56
CA VAL A 8 -4.92 1.56 9.06
C VAL A 8 -5.44 1.81 7.64
N VAL A 9 -5.43 0.81 6.76
CA VAL A 9 -6.02 0.94 5.41
C VAL A 9 -7.51 1.28 5.50
N GLU A 10 -8.27 0.67 6.41
CA GLU A 10 -9.68 1.01 6.61
C GLU A 10 -9.87 2.44 7.13
N LEU A 11 -9.02 2.87 8.09
CA LEU A 11 -9.09 4.20 8.70
C LEU A 11 -8.87 5.33 7.69
N TYR A 12 -7.97 5.13 6.73
CA TYR A 12 -7.63 6.12 5.72
C TYR A 12 -8.39 5.91 4.39
N ALA A 13 -9.41 5.05 4.37
CA ALA A 13 -10.25 4.88 3.19
C ALA A 13 -11.00 6.21 2.88
N GLY A 14 -10.98 6.62 1.63
CA GLY A 14 -11.56 7.89 1.16
C GLY A 14 -10.62 9.09 1.20
N GLU A 15 -9.49 9.01 1.90
CA GLU A 15 -8.49 10.09 1.92
C GLU A 15 -7.69 10.17 0.60
N PRO A 16 -7.22 11.36 0.20
CA PRO A 16 -6.40 11.53 -1.00
C PRO A 16 -4.95 11.07 -0.75
N PHE A 17 -4.46 10.17 -1.60
CA PHE A 17 -3.09 9.69 -1.63
C PHE A 17 -2.41 10.01 -2.96
N PHE A 18 -1.08 9.93 -2.99
CA PHE A 18 -0.30 10.16 -4.20
C PHE A 18 0.51 8.93 -4.57
N THR A 19 0.47 8.54 -5.84
CA THR A 19 1.40 7.54 -6.35
C THR A 19 2.82 8.11 -6.39
N SER A 20 3.83 7.27 -6.59
CA SER A 20 5.22 7.73 -6.76
C SER A 20 5.44 8.71 -7.93
N LYS A 21 4.47 8.81 -8.86
CA LYS A 21 4.46 9.80 -9.95
C LYS A 21 3.64 11.06 -9.62
N GLN A 22 3.33 11.30 -8.34
CA GLN A 22 2.52 12.44 -7.88
C GLN A 22 1.10 12.48 -8.46
N LEU A 23 0.57 11.32 -8.87
CA LEU A 23 -0.81 11.23 -9.32
C LEU A 23 -1.74 11.04 -8.11
N PRO A 24 -2.69 11.95 -7.86
CA PRO A 24 -3.63 11.85 -6.75
C PRO A 24 -4.65 10.73 -7.00
N PHE A 25 -4.88 9.87 -6.02
CA PHE A 25 -5.85 8.79 -6.08
C PHE A 25 -6.54 8.66 -4.71
N THR A 26 -7.73 8.08 -4.72
CA THR A 26 -8.46 7.70 -3.50
C THR A 26 -8.74 6.20 -3.58
N TYR A 27 -9.16 5.62 -2.46
CA TYR A 27 -9.63 4.24 -2.47
C TYR A 27 -10.77 4.05 -1.48
N THR A 28 -11.55 3.02 -1.73
CA THR A 28 -12.58 2.53 -0.82
C THR A 28 -12.24 1.12 -0.38
N VAL A 29 -12.70 0.71 0.80
CA VAL A 29 -12.53 -0.64 1.31
C VAL A 29 -13.89 -1.34 1.29
N LYS A 30 -13.92 -2.57 0.77
CA LYS A 30 -15.09 -3.47 0.84
C LYS A 30 -14.61 -4.82 1.37
N GLY A 31 -14.89 -5.09 2.64
CA GLY A 31 -14.39 -6.30 3.31
C GLY A 31 -12.86 -6.30 3.41
N ARG A 32 -12.20 -7.32 2.85
CA ARG A 32 -10.73 -7.48 2.86
C ARG A 32 -10.06 -7.05 1.55
N GLU A 33 -10.73 -6.17 0.81
CA GLU A 33 -10.27 -5.67 -0.47
C GLU A 33 -10.41 -4.16 -0.54
N LEU A 34 -9.40 -3.51 -1.11
CA LEU A 34 -9.43 -2.09 -1.41
C LEU A 34 -9.54 -1.85 -2.92
N PHE A 35 -10.27 -0.82 -3.30
CA PHE A 35 -10.59 -0.45 -4.67
C PHE A 35 -10.11 0.99 -4.89
N CYS A 36 -9.09 1.16 -5.71
CA CYS A 36 -8.60 2.49 -6.09
C CYS A 36 -9.47 3.07 -7.21
N ASP A 37 -9.75 4.37 -7.17
CA ASP A 37 -10.51 5.09 -8.21
C ASP A 37 -9.88 4.96 -9.61
N ARG A 38 -8.55 4.94 -9.67
CA ARG A 38 -7.77 4.83 -10.91
C ARG A 38 -7.57 3.40 -11.41
N LYS A 39 -8.22 2.40 -10.82
CA LYS A 39 -7.89 0.98 -11.08
C LYS A 39 -9.13 0.09 -11.09
N GLU A 40 -9.29 -0.68 -12.16
CA GLU A 40 -10.43 -1.61 -12.30
C GLU A 40 -10.38 -2.80 -11.33
N LYS A 41 -9.18 -3.28 -10.96
CA LYS A 41 -9.03 -4.45 -10.08
C LYS A 41 -8.71 -4.04 -8.65
N SER A 42 -9.37 -4.72 -7.71
CA SER A 42 -9.11 -4.63 -6.29
C SER A 42 -7.69 -5.07 -5.91
N ILE A 43 -7.28 -4.68 -4.71
CA ILE A 43 -6.07 -5.15 -4.04
C ILE A 43 -6.52 -5.78 -2.72
N THR A 44 -6.14 -7.04 -2.51
CA THR A 44 -6.52 -7.79 -1.31
C THR A 44 -5.63 -7.43 -0.11
N GLU A 45 -6.17 -7.60 1.10
CA GLU A 45 -5.43 -7.48 2.37
C GLU A 45 -4.13 -8.29 2.36
N ALA A 46 -4.19 -9.52 1.82
CA ALA A 46 -3.01 -10.38 1.71
C ALA A 46 -1.91 -9.75 0.83
N THR A 47 -2.29 -9.05 -0.24
CA THR A 47 -1.34 -8.35 -1.12
C THR A 47 -0.69 -7.18 -0.40
N VAL A 48 -1.49 -6.37 0.32
CA VAL A 48 -0.98 -5.24 1.12
C VAL A 48 -0.05 -5.71 2.23
N THR A 49 -0.44 -6.78 2.94
CA THR A 49 0.36 -7.37 4.02
C THR A 49 1.70 -7.88 3.51
N ARG A 50 1.71 -8.64 2.41
CA ARG A 50 2.95 -9.10 1.78
C ARG A 50 3.85 -7.95 1.32
N ALA A 51 3.26 -6.85 0.86
CA ALA A 51 4.03 -5.67 0.48
C ALA A 51 4.76 -5.06 1.68
N TYR A 52 4.04 -4.91 2.79
CA TYR A 52 4.59 -4.35 4.01
C TYR A 52 5.68 -5.25 4.61
N GLU A 53 5.43 -6.56 4.68
CA GLU A 53 6.44 -7.55 5.12
C GLU A 53 7.71 -7.49 4.27
N LYS A 54 7.56 -7.36 2.95
CA LYS A 54 8.71 -7.24 2.04
C LYS A 54 9.50 -5.95 2.27
N ILE A 55 8.84 -4.84 2.58
CA ILE A 55 9.51 -3.57 2.93
C ILE A 55 10.29 -3.74 4.23
N LEU A 56 9.67 -4.30 5.28
CA LEU A 56 10.32 -4.53 6.56
C LEU A 56 11.51 -5.48 6.45
N ALA A 57 11.38 -6.57 5.70
CA ALA A 57 12.46 -7.53 5.48
C ALA A 57 13.65 -6.88 4.76
N ALA A 58 13.38 -6.06 3.73
CA ALA A 58 14.41 -5.34 3.00
C ALA A 58 15.12 -4.29 3.87
N GLN A 59 14.38 -3.60 4.74
CA GLN A 59 14.94 -2.67 5.72
C GLN A 59 15.82 -3.38 6.75
N ALA A 60 15.38 -4.52 7.28
CA ALA A 60 16.15 -5.35 8.21
C ALA A 60 17.43 -5.92 7.58
N ALA A 61 17.40 -6.22 6.27
CA ALA A 61 18.56 -6.68 5.52
C ALA A 61 19.55 -5.57 5.13
N GLY A 62 19.28 -4.30 5.45
CA GLY A 62 20.13 -3.16 5.11
C GLY A 62 19.99 -2.65 3.67
N ASP A 63 19.05 -3.17 2.88
CA ASP A 63 18.72 -2.68 1.53
C ASP A 63 17.25 -2.23 1.45
N PRO A 64 16.88 -1.10 2.08
CA PRO A 64 15.49 -0.68 2.17
C PRO A 64 14.88 -0.44 0.79
N ILE A 65 13.65 -0.91 0.58
CA ILE A 65 12.90 -0.62 -0.66
C ILE A 65 12.53 0.87 -0.67
N ARG A 66 12.99 1.63 -1.68
CA ARG A 66 12.74 3.08 -1.81
C ARG A 66 11.64 3.44 -2.80
N GLY A 67 10.89 2.44 -3.30
CA GLY A 67 9.85 2.69 -4.27
C GLY A 67 9.08 1.45 -4.72
N PRO A 68 7.93 1.65 -5.37
CA PRO A 68 6.99 0.59 -5.70
C PRO A 68 7.55 -0.42 -6.69
N LYS A 69 8.53 -0.04 -7.52
CA LYS A 69 9.11 -0.92 -8.55
C LYS A 69 9.75 -2.18 -7.95
N ARG A 70 10.37 -2.07 -6.76
CA ARG A 70 11.00 -3.22 -6.08
C ARG A 70 10.01 -4.13 -5.35
N LEU A 71 8.75 -3.68 -5.16
CA LEU A 71 7.71 -4.53 -4.60
C LEU A 71 7.36 -5.69 -5.54
N CYS A 72 7.47 -5.50 -6.86
CA CYS A 72 7.19 -6.50 -7.89
C CYS A 72 5.82 -7.17 -7.70
N MET A 73 4.78 -6.35 -7.51
CA MET A 73 3.42 -6.82 -7.24
C MET A 73 2.37 -5.97 -7.94
N PHE A 74 1.20 -6.56 -8.12
CA PHE A 74 0.07 -5.88 -8.68
C PHE A 74 -0.41 -4.73 -7.78
N GLY A 75 -0.54 -3.52 -8.34
CA GLY A 75 -0.93 -2.35 -7.56
C GLY A 75 0.17 -1.74 -6.71
N ALA A 76 1.43 -2.13 -6.89
CA ALA A 76 2.56 -1.61 -6.13
C ALA A 76 2.59 -0.07 -5.98
N PRO A 77 2.32 0.76 -7.02
CA PRO A 77 2.32 2.23 -6.86
C PRO A 77 1.28 2.75 -5.87
N TYR A 78 0.12 2.10 -5.77
CA TYR A 78 -0.96 2.48 -4.86
C TYR A 78 -0.67 2.01 -3.44
N ILE A 79 -0.25 0.76 -3.29
CA ILE A 79 0.15 0.20 -1.99
C ILE A 79 1.28 1.05 -1.40
N TRP A 80 2.30 1.38 -2.21
CA TRP A 80 3.38 2.25 -1.80
C TRP A 80 2.89 3.65 -1.40
N GLY A 81 1.96 4.24 -2.17
CA GLY A 81 1.37 5.54 -1.85
C GLY A 81 0.64 5.53 -0.50
N ILE A 82 -0.16 4.50 -0.23
CA ILE A 82 -0.90 4.34 1.03
C ILE A 82 0.08 4.13 2.19
N LEU A 83 1.03 3.20 2.07
CA LEU A 83 2.01 2.94 3.14
C LEU A 83 2.87 4.17 3.43
N LYS A 84 3.29 4.90 2.39
CA LYS A 84 4.06 6.13 2.56
C LYS A 84 3.22 7.25 3.19
N GLY A 85 1.99 7.44 2.74
CA GLY A 85 1.10 8.47 3.28
C GLY A 85 0.65 8.21 4.71
N THR A 86 0.62 6.94 5.13
CA THR A 86 0.32 6.53 6.51
C THR A 86 1.55 6.45 7.41
N GLY A 87 2.75 6.78 6.90
CA GLY A 87 4.01 6.72 7.65
C GLY A 87 4.56 5.31 7.88
N LEU A 88 3.97 4.29 7.26
CA LEU A 88 4.38 2.89 7.35
C LEU A 88 5.50 2.53 6.36
N ALA A 89 5.82 3.40 5.40
CA ALA A 89 6.97 3.25 4.51
C ALA A 89 7.73 4.57 4.38
N GLY A 90 9.06 4.54 4.58
CA GLY A 90 9.97 5.67 4.52
C GLY A 90 11.13 5.42 3.58
#